data_AF-A0A0C9X269-F1
#
_entry.id   AF-A0A0C9X269-F1
#
_cell.length_a   1.000
_cell.length_b   1.000
_cell.length_c   1.000
_cell.angle_alpha   90.00
_cell.angle_beta   90.00
_cell.angle_gamma   90.00
#
_symmetry.space_group_name_H-M   'P 1'
#
loop_
_entity.id
_entity.type
_entity.pdbx_description
1 polymer ?
#
loop_
_entity_poly.entity_id
_entity_poly.type
_entity_poly.pdbx_seq_one_letter_code
_entity_poly.pdbx_strand_id
1 'polypeptide(L)'
;MRLEQNHNYSVILSEPRHIVPEIGRGYGERAWLRAVKDWENTDGSRGLDTPLKDWDPKWLKESGQSTKYHQREIVALEFISRYKRNKDEFCSAYPEHKRGLVPLAKAITLRQQEEGLRKRRRGKRTRSQSVASV
;
A
#
# COMPACT_ATOMS: atom_id res chain seq x y z
N MET A 1 42.96 18.03 -35.43
CA MET A 1 42.94 17.35 -34.11
C MET A 1 41.67 17.78 -33.39
N ARG A 2 40.60 17.00 -33.49
CA ARG A 2 40.14 15.97 -32.51
C ARG A 2 39.41 16.60 -31.30
N LEU A 3 38.12 16.87 -31.54
CA LEU A 3 36.93 16.84 -30.69
C LEU A 3 36.99 17.43 -29.26
N GLU A 4 36.15 18.46 -29.09
CA GLU A 4 35.53 18.89 -27.83
C GLU A 4 34.91 17.71 -27.07
N GLN A 5 35.09 17.69 -25.74
CA GLN A 5 34.32 16.83 -24.84
C GLN A 5 33.93 17.65 -23.60
N ASN A 6 32.75 18.27 -23.70
CA ASN A 6 31.90 18.70 -22.59
C ASN A 6 31.66 17.52 -21.65
N HIS A 7 32.31 17.51 -20.49
CA HIS A 7 31.97 16.55 -19.43
C HIS A 7 31.10 17.23 -18.39
N ASN A 8 29.86 17.48 -18.80
CA ASN A 8 28.73 17.68 -17.90
C ASN A 8 28.40 16.32 -17.26
N TYR A 9 29.21 15.89 -16.29
CA TYR A 9 28.87 14.76 -15.43
C TYR A 9 27.80 15.21 -14.42
N SER A 10 26.62 15.54 -14.93
CA SER A 10 25.41 15.25 -14.18
C SER A 10 25.28 13.74 -14.21
N VAL A 11 25.98 13.09 -13.27
CA VAL A 11 25.57 11.78 -12.81
C VAL A 11 24.16 12.03 -12.28
N ILE A 12 23.17 11.81 -13.13
CA ILE A 12 21.80 11.56 -12.69
C ILE A 12 21.96 10.30 -11.85
N LEU A 13 22.25 10.49 -10.57
CA LEU A 13 21.96 9.53 -9.52
C LEU A 13 20.46 9.34 -9.68
N SER A 14 20.07 8.40 -10.55
CA SER A 14 18.71 7.92 -10.62
C SER A 14 18.53 7.24 -9.29
N GLU A 15 18.07 8.00 -8.30
CA GLU A 15 17.68 7.45 -7.03
C GLU A 15 16.81 6.22 -7.33
N PRO A 16 17.03 5.10 -6.63
CA PRO A 16 16.32 3.87 -6.92
C PRO A 16 14.84 4.22 -7.05
N ARG A 17 14.29 3.98 -8.25
CA ARG A 17 12.90 4.29 -8.55
C ARG A 17 12.09 3.34 -7.69
N HIS A 18 11.78 3.78 -6.47
CA HIS A 18 10.97 3.03 -5.53
C HIS A 18 9.65 2.72 -6.26
N ILE A 19 9.40 1.45 -6.51
CA ILE A 19 8.18 0.98 -7.16
C ILE A 19 7.54 -0.01 -6.21
N VAL A 20 6.32 0.31 -5.82
CA VAL A 20 5.44 -0.60 -5.12
C VAL A 20 4.97 -1.62 -6.16
N PRO A 21 5.44 -2.88 -6.13
CA PRO A 21 5.22 -3.81 -7.23
C PRO A 21 3.73 -4.06 -7.49
N GLU A 22 3.36 -4.54 -8.66
CA GLU A 22 1.97 -4.93 -8.88
C GLU A 22 1.72 -6.36 -8.40
N ILE A 23 0.71 -6.54 -7.54
CA ILE A 23 0.22 -7.88 -7.18
C ILE A 23 -0.90 -8.21 -8.17
N GLY A 24 -0.52 -8.95 -9.21
CA GLY A 24 -1.45 -9.33 -10.28
C GLY A 24 -2.61 -10.19 -9.79
N ARG A 25 -3.69 -10.22 -10.58
CA ARG A 25 -4.92 -11.00 -10.25
C ARG A 25 -4.66 -12.51 -10.10
N GLY A 26 -3.62 -13.04 -10.75
CA GLY A 26 -3.25 -14.46 -10.69
C GLY A 26 -2.83 -14.95 -9.30
N TYR A 27 -2.55 -14.06 -8.35
CA TYR A 27 -2.27 -14.46 -6.96
C TYR A 27 -3.52 -14.86 -6.17
N GLY A 28 -4.73 -14.48 -6.61
CA GLY A 28 -6.00 -14.86 -5.98
C GLY A 28 -5.99 -14.71 -4.46
N GLU A 29 -6.34 -15.79 -3.76
CA GLU A 29 -6.39 -15.85 -2.29
C GLU A 29 -5.02 -15.69 -1.60
N ARG A 30 -3.91 -15.85 -2.33
CA ARG A 30 -2.54 -15.72 -1.82
C ARG A 30 -1.96 -14.33 -2.02
N ALA A 31 -2.72 -13.39 -2.60
CA ALA A 31 -2.30 -12.02 -2.84
C ALA A 31 -1.85 -11.30 -1.54
N TRP A 32 -2.48 -11.61 -0.41
CA TRP A 32 -2.14 -11.01 0.88
C TRP A 32 -0.81 -11.50 1.43
N LEU A 33 -0.44 -12.77 1.22
CA LEU A 33 0.89 -13.28 1.59
C LEU A 33 1.98 -12.52 0.84
N ARG A 34 1.71 -12.17 -0.42
CA ARG A 34 2.63 -11.36 -1.22
C ARG A 34 2.73 -9.94 -0.68
N ALA A 35 1.63 -9.34 -0.24
CA ALA A 35 1.64 -8.04 0.43
C ALA A 35 2.47 -8.04 1.72
N VAL A 36 2.32 -9.09 2.55
CA VAL A 36 3.15 -9.28 3.76
C VAL A 36 4.63 -9.45 3.38
N LYS A 37 4.93 -10.25 2.35
CA LYS A 37 6.31 -10.45 1.88
C LYS A 37 6.94 -9.14 1.40
N ASP A 38 6.22 -8.36 0.59
CA ASP A 38 6.68 -7.06 0.09
C ASP A 38 6.86 -6.04 1.24
N TRP A 39 6.12 -6.20 2.35
CA TRP A 39 6.28 -5.36 3.53
C TRP A 39 7.59 -5.62 4.28
N GLU A 40 7.97 -6.89 4.42
CA GLU A 40 9.11 -7.31 5.24
C GLU A 40 10.42 -7.46 4.48
N ASN A 41 10.35 -7.80 3.19
CA ASN A 41 11.49 -8.20 2.39
C ASN A 41 11.63 -7.35 1.13
N THR A 42 12.86 -7.26 0.66
CA THR A 42 13.17 -6.76 -0.68
C THR A 42 12.81 -7.81 -1.73
N ASP A 43 12.50 -7.36 -2.94
CA ASP A 43 12.39 -8.18 -4.13
C ASP A 43 12.88 -7.40 -5.35
N GLY A 44 14.20 -7.43 -5.56
CA GLY A 44 14.85 -6.76 -6.69
C GLY A 44 14.33 -7.23 -8.05
N SER A 45 13.81 -8.45 -8.16
CA SER A 45 13.21 -8.95 -9.42
C SER A 45 11.93 -8.19 -9.81
N ARG A 46 11.32 -7.47 -8.86
CA ARG A 46 10.10 -6.67 -9.05
C ARG A 46 10.34 -5.18 -8.83
N GLY A 47 11.61 -4.74 -8.74
CA GLY A 47 11.99 -3.35 -8.46
C GLY A 47 11.71 -2.90 -7.03
N LEU A 48 11.67 -3.84 -6.08
CA LEU A 48 11.52 -3.55 -4.65
C LEU A 48 12.88 -3.68 -3.95
N ASP A 49 13.71 -2.65 -4.06
CA ASP A 49 15.07 -2.66 -3.49
C ASP A 49 15.09 -2.41 -1.98
N THR A 50 14.04 -1.76 -1.46
CA THR A 50 13.85 -1.46 -0.03
C THR A 50 12.54 -2.07 0.46
N PRO A 51 12.49 -2.75 1.61
CA PRO A 51 11.23 -3.25 2.17
C PRO A 51 10.27 -2.09 2.42
N LEU A 52 8.96 -2.28 2.19
CA LEU A 52 8.02 -1.15 2.27
C LEU A 52 7.94 -0.53 3.66
N LYS A 53 8.15 -1.30 4.73
CA LYS A 53 8.16 -0.77 6.11
C LYS A 53 9.23 0.29 6.35
N ASP A 54 10.29 0.29 5.55
CA ASP A 54 11.48 1.16 5.69
C ASP A 54 11.43 2.36 4.74
N TRP A 55 10.31 2.57 4.03
CA TRP A 55 10.16 3.68 3.07
C TRP A 55 9.89 5.02 3.76
N ASP A 56 10.44 6.11 3.20
CA ASP A 56 10.16 7.46 3.69
C ASP A 56 8.72 7.88 3.34
N PRO A 57 7.88 8.26 4.32
CA PRO A 57 6.51 8.74 4.08
C PRO A 57 6.42 10.00 3.22
N LYS A 58 7.49 10.82 3.12
CA LYS A 58 7.53 11.97 2.21
C LYS A 58 7.46 11.52 0.76
N TRP A 59 8.22 10.50 0.41
CA TRP A 59 8.28 9.95 -0.95
C TRP A 59 6.91 9.36 -1.39
N LEU A 60 6.18 8.74 -0.47
CA LEU A 60 4.84 8.21 -0.75
C LEU A 60 3.82 9.26 -1.20
N LYS A 61 3.96 10.51 -0.73
CA LYS A 61 3.02 11.59 -1.11
C LYS A 61 3.20 12.02 -2.56
N GLU A 62 4.42 11.92 -3.08
CA GLU A 62 4.79 12.43 -4.40
C GLU A 62 4.63 11.37 -5.50
N SER A 63 4.77 10.08 -5.16
CA SER A 63 4.80 8.98 -6.14
C SER A 63 3.45 8.57 -6.72
N GLY A 64 2.33 8.98 -6.11
CA GLY A 64 0.99 8.48 -6.46
C GLY A 64 0.74 7.01 -6.10
N GLN A 65 1.70 6.32 -5.48
CA GLN A 65 1.63 4.90 -5.13
C GLN A 65 1.09 4.65 -3.70
N SER A 66 0.70 5.72 -3.01
CA SER A 66 0.21 5.72 -1.63
C SER A 66 -0.91 4.70 -1.38
N THR A 67 -1.82 4.51 -2.34
CA THR A 67 -2.90 3.53 -2.21
C THR A 67 -2.38 2.09 -2.13
N LYS A 68 -1.46 1.72 -3.03
CA LYS A 68 -0.87 0.36 -3.07
C LYS A 68 0.00 0.11 -1.84
N TYR A 69 0.74 1.11 -1.39
CA TYR A 69 1.50 1.05 -0.16
C TYR A 69 0.57 0.80 1.03
N HIS A 70 -0.46 1.62 1.17
CA HIS A 70 -1.31 1.61 2.36
C HIS A 70 -2.14 0.32 2.47
N GLN A 71 -2.56 -0.25 1.34
CA GLN A 71 -3.18 -1.58 1.32
C GLN A 71 -2.26 -2.66 1.89
N ARG A 72 -0.96 -2.61 1.56
CA ARG A 72 0.03 -3.57 2.07
C ARG A 72 0.33 -3.33 3.54
N GLU A 73 0.49 -2.08 3.95
CA GLU A 73 0.67 -1.67 5.34
C GLU A 73 -0.45 -2.22 6.23
N ILE A 74 -1.72 -1.96 5.88
CA ILE A 74 -2.88 -2.41 6.66
C ILE A 74 -2.86 -3.92 6.84
N VAL A 75 -2.69 -4.67 5.75
CA VAL A 75 -2.74 -6.13 5.76
C VAL A 75 -1.55 -6.71 6.52
N ALA A 76 -0.35 -6.19 6.29
CA ALA A 76 0.85 -6.66 6.94
C ALA A 76 0.85 -6.39 8.44
N LEU A 77 0.51 -5.17 8.87
CA LEU A 77 0.47 -4.82 10.28
C LEU A 77 -0.64 -5.58 11.03
N GLU A 78 -1.82 -5.77 10.42
CA GLU A 78 -2.88 -6.58 11.03
C GLU A 78 -2.40 -8.03 11.25
N PHE A 79 -1.83 -8.65 10.21
CA PHE A 79 -1.34 -10.02 10.30
C PHE A 79 -0.18 -10.20 11.28
N ILE A 80 0.84 -9.32 11.23
CA ILE A 80 2.05 -9.41 12.04
C ILE A 80 1.78 -8.99 13.48
N SER A 81 1.20 -7.80 13.68
CA SER A 81 1.11 -7.19 15.01
C SER A 81 -0.09 -7.68 15.81
N ARG A 82 -1.25 -7.87 15.17
CA ARG A 82 -2.48 -8.25 15.86
C ARG A 82 -2.65 -9.77 15.93
N TYR A 83 -2.48 -10.44 14.80
CA TYR A 83 -2.63 -11.90 14.71
C TYR A 83 -1.33 -12.66 14.97
N LYS A 84 -0.21 -11.98 15.27
CA LYS A 84 1.08 -12.60 15.60
C LYS A 84 1.56 -13.61 14.55
N ARG A 85 1.26 -13.34 13.27
CA ARG A 85 1.52 -14.24 12.13
C ARG A 85 0.75 -15.56 12.15
N ASN A 86 -0.29 -15.68 12.96
CA ASN A 86 -1.18 -16.83 12.96
C ASN A 86 -2.09 -16.78 11.72
N LYS A 87 -1.77 -17.63 10.73
CA LYS A 87 -2.49 -17.66 9.45
C LYS A 87 -3.91 -18.17 9.60
N ASP A 88 -4.12 -19.17 10.43
CA ASP A 88 -5.43 -19.83 10.56
C ASP A 88 -6.44 -18.88 11.21
N GLU A 89 -6.02 -18.23 12.30
CA GLU A 89 -6.85 -17.25 13.00
C GLU A 89 -7.13 -16.02 12.11
N PHE A 90 -6.12 -15.55 11.36
CA PHE A 90 -6.28 -14.43 10.43
C PHE A 90 -7.25 -14.76 9.28
N CYS A 91 -7.09 -15.92 8.64
CA CYS A 91 -7.97 -16.35 7.55
C CYS A 91 -9.40 -16.62 8.02
N SER A 92 -9.55 -17.17 9.23
CA SER A 92 -10.86 -17.38 9.86
C SER A 92 -11.57 -16.05 10.14
N ALA A 93 -10.84 -15.06 10.63
CA ALA A 93 -11.39 -13.74 10.93
C ALA A 93 -11.69 -12.89 9.69
N TYR A 94 -10.99 -13.11 8.57
CA TYR A 94 -11.12 -12.31 7.36
C TYR A 94 -11.31 -13.17 6.09
N PRO A 95 -12.48 -13.80 5.92
CA PRO A 95 -12.76 -14.66 4.76
C PRO A 95 -12.64 -13.93 3.42
N GLU A 96 -12.66 -12.58 3.40
CA GLU A 96 -12.42 -11.74 2.24
C GLU A 96 -11.05 -11.95 1.60
N HIS A 97 -10.09 -12.55 2.32
CA HIS A 97 -8.79 -12.91 1.77
C HIS A 97 -8.92 -13.72 0.47
N LYS A 98 -9.98 -14.54 0.32
CA LYS A 98 -10.28 -15.35 -0.87
C LYS A 98 -10.58 -14.51 -2.11
N ARG A 99 -11.02 -13.26 -1.92
CA ARG A 99 -11.35 -12.31 -2.98
C ARG A 99 -10.16 -11.44 -3.39
N GLY A 100 -9.02 -11.59 -2.70
CA GLY A 100 -7.77 -10.88 -2.97
C GLY A 100 -7.47 -9.75 -2.00
N LEU A 101 -6.42 -8.99 -2.30
CA LEU A 101 -5.84 -8.00 -1.39
C LEU A 101 -6.76 -6.81 -1.09
N VAL A 102 -7.42 -6.25 -2.10
CA VAL A 102 -8.23 -5.03 -1.94
C VAL A 102 -9.46 -5.28 -1.06
N PRO A 103 -10.27 -6.34 -1.28
CA PRO A 103 -11.37 -6.68 -0.38
C PRO A 103 -10.92 -6.94 1.06
N LEU A 104 -9.80 -7.64 1.23
CA LEU A 104 -9.21 -7.91 2.55
C LEU A 104 -8.82 -6.61 3.27
N ALA A 105 -8.06 -5.73 2.60
CA ALA A 105 -7.64 -4.45 3.18
C ALA A 105 -8.85 -3.58 3.59
N LYS A 106 -9.94 -3.64 2.81
CA LYS A 106 -11.19 -2.95 3.12
C LYS A 106 -11.87 -3.54 4.35
N ALA A 107 -11.96 -4.88 4.45
CA ALA A 107 -12.54 -5.57 5.61
C ALA A 107 -11.80 -5.23 6.91
N ILE A 108 -10.46 -5.30 6.88
CA ILE A 108 -9.61 -4.92 8.03
C ILE A 108 -9.85 -3.45 8.41
N THR A 109 -9.88 -2.55 7.42
CA THR A 109 -10.11 -1.12 7.68
C THR A 109 -11.46 -0.87 8.35
N LEU A 110 -12.52 -1.56 7.92
CA LEU A 110 -13.85 -1.43 8.50
C LEU A 110 -13.86 -1.94 9.94
N ARG A 111 -13.28 -3.11 10.19
CA ARG A 111 -13.20 -3.66 11.55
C ARG A 111 -12.41 -2.75 12.50
N GLN A 112 -11.26 -2.22 12.06
CA GLN A 112 -10.48 -1.25 12.83
C GLN A 112 -11.27 0.05 13.11
N GLN A 113 -12.21 0.44 12.25
CA GLN A 113 -13.09 1.59 12.49
C GLN A 113 -14.17 1.26 13.53
N GLU A 114 -14.76 0.08 13.46
CA GLU A 114 -15.75 -0.41 14.43
C GLU A 114 -15.17 -0.51 15.83
N GLU A 115 -13.91 -0.94 15.93
CA GLU A 115 -13.16 -1.04 17.18
C GLU A 115 -12.57 0.29 17.66
N GLY A 116 -12.80 1.39 16.93
CA GLY A 116 -12.32 2.73 17.29
C GLY A 116 -10.81 2.94 17.11
N LEU A 117 -10.07 1.94 16.62
CA LEU A 117 -8.64 2.02 16.32
C LEU A 117 -8.34 2.98 15.16
N ARG A 118 -9.34 3.20 14.30
CA ARG A 118 -9.20 4.07 13.13
C ARG A 118 -10.36 5.05 13.02
N LYS A 119 -10.06 6.34 12.89
CA LYS A 119 -11.08 7.37 12.66
C LYS A 119 -11.71 7.19 11.27
N ARG A 120 -13.03 7.06 11.23
CA ARG A 120 -13.80 7.19 9.99
C ARG A 120 -13.62 8.60 9.45
N ARG A 121 -13.19 8.73 8.19
CA ARG A 121 -13.23 10.05 7.52
C ARG A 121 -14.70 10.49 7.46
N ARG A 122 -15.03 11.55 8.17
CA ARG A 122 -16.35 12.19 8.12
C ARG A 122 -16.50 12.71 6.69
N GLY A 123 -17.36 12.09 5.89
CA GLY A 123 -17.65 12.57 4.54
C GLY A 123 -18.08 14.03 4.60
N LYS A 124 -17.58 14.85 3.67
CA LYS A 124 -18.00 16.25 3.52
C LYS A 124 -19.51 16.21 3.27
N ARG A 125 -20.33 16.63 4.25
CA ARG A 125 -21.77 16.82 4.04
C ARG A 125 -21.90 17.88 2.95
N THR A 126 -22.21 17.48 1.72
CA THR A 126 -22.71 18.39 0.70
C THR A 126 -24.02 18.94 1.24
N ARG A 127 -23.97 20.21 1.69
CA ARG A 127 -25.14 20.99 2.05
C ARG A 127 -25.90 21.24 0.74
N SER A 128 -26.83 20.36 0.38
CA SER A 128 -27.79 20.63 -0.68
C SER A 128 -28.51 21.93 -0.28
N GLN A 129 -28.34 22.97 -1.09
CA GLN A 129 -29.10 24.21 -1.01
C GLN A 129 -30.58 23.88 -1.16
N SER A 130 -31.35 24.07 -0.11
CA SER A 130 -32.80 24.19 -0.21
C SER A 130 -33.10 25.49 -0.95
N VAL A 131 -33.47 25.41 -2.22
CA VAL A 131 -34.17 26.50 -2.90
C VAL A 131 -35.61 26.48 -2.40
N ALA A 132 -35.92 27.35 -1.44
CA ALA A 132 -37.29 27.73 -1.18
C ALA A 132 -37.70 28.71 -2.28
N SER A 133 -38.49 28.23 -3.24
CA SER A 133 -39.13 29.05 -4.26
C SER A 133 -40.60 29.23 -3.90
N VAL A 134 -40.94 30.51 -3.73
CA VAL A 134 -42.23 31.22 -3.91
C VAL A 134 -43.40 30.81 -3.03
#